data_AF-Q7Z1U9-F1
#
_entry.id   AF-Q7Z1U9-F1
#
_cell.length_a   1.000
_cell.length_b   1.000
_cell.length_c   1.000
_cell.angle_alpha   90.00
_cell.angle_beta   90.00
_cell.angle_gamma   90.00
#
_symmetry.space_group_name_H-M   'P 1'
#
loop_
_entity.id
_entity.type
_entity.pdbx_description
1 polymer ?
#
loop_
_entity_poly.entity_id
_entity_poly.type
_entity_poly.pdbx_seq_one_letter_code
_entity_poly.pdbx_strand_id
1 'polypeptide(L)'
;QIYDANKGSQNKKVVSLSHFLFFSCWEEYIQKYFNGDWSKIKNIGSGTFEFLIKKCGKDSGDGETIFSEKLNNAEKKCKENESTDTNINKSETSSDCSEPIYIRGCQSKTYDGKIFPGKGGEKKWICKDTIIHGHTNG
;
A
#
# COMPACT_ATOMS: atom_id res chain seq x y z
N GLN A 1 41.58 10.71 -17.61
CA GLN A 1 41.15 11.94 -16.92
C GLN A 1 40.07 11.54 -15.94
N ILE A 2 40.40 11.51 -14.64
CA ILE A 2 39.45 11.24 -13.57
C ILE A 2 38.72 12.56 -13.35
N TYR A 3 37.41 12.57 -13.54
CA TYR A 3 36.59 13.74 -13.23
C TYR A 3 36.64 13.96 -11.71
N ASP A 4 37.45 14.92 -11.28
CA ASP A 4 37.38 15.51 -9.95
C ASP A 4 36.01 16.18 -9.82
N ALA A 5 35.06 15.44 -9.21
CA ALA A 5 33.82 16.03 -8.73
C ALA A 5 34.21 17.07 -7.67
N ASN A 6 34.01 18.35 -8.00
CA ASN A 6 34.16 19.51 -7.13
C ASN A 6 33.75 19.19 -5.68
N LYS A 7 34.74 18.95 -4.81
CA LYS A 7 34.55 18.94 -3.36
C LYS A 7 34.35 20.38 -2.90
N GLY A 8 33.16 20.92 -3.12
CA GLY A 8 32.66 22.05 -2.33
C GLY A 8 32.73 21.68 -0.85
N SER A 9 32.95 22.68 0.01
CA SER A 9 33.08 22.52 1.47
C SER A 9 32.00 21.57 2.01
N GLN A 10 32.37 20.32 2.26
CA GLN A 10 31.49 19.32 2.84
C GLN A 10 31.37 19.70 4.32
N ASN A 11 30.39 20.56 4.63
CA ASN A 11 29.89 20.76 5.99
C ASN A 11 29.36 19.40 6.46
N LYS A 12 30.24 18.57 7.03
CA LYS A 12 29.91 17.25 7.55
C LYS A 12 29.11 17.43 8.83
N LYS A 13 27.82 17.70 8.68
CA LYS A 13 26.86 17.74 9.76
C LYS A 13 26.54 16.29 10.13
N VAL A 14 26.87 15.88 11.34
CA VAL A 14 26.48 14.56 11.85
C VAL A 14 24.95 14.58 12.00
N VAL A 15 24.28 13.63 11.37
CA VAL A 15 22.83 13.41 11.47
C VAL A 15 22.57 12.14 12.28
N SER A 16 21.39 12.03 12.89
CA SER A 16 21.02 10.80 13.60
C SER A 16 20.84 9.64 12.61
N LEU A 17 21.01 8.42 13.10
CA LEU A 17 20.82 7.20 12.30
C LEU A 17 19.40 7.13 11.73
N SER A 18 18.37 7.40 12.54
CA SER A 18 17.00 7.47 12.06
C SER A 18 16.80 8.46 10.90
N HIS A 19 17.40 9.65 11.02
CA HIS A 19 17.34 10.67 9.96
C HIS A 19 18.04 10.18 8.69
N PHE A 20 19.21 9.57 8.81
CA PHE A 20 19.92 8.95 7.68
C PHE A 20 19.07 7.87 6.98
N LEU A 21 18.51 6.93 7.74
CA LEU A 21 17.68 5.84 7.20
C LEU A 21 16.43 6.37 6.47
N PHE A 22 15.77 7.37 7.05
CA PHE A 22 14.64 8.04 6.42
C PHE A 22 15.03 8.64 5.07
N PHE A 23 16.10 9.46 5.04
CA PHE A 23 16.54 10.13 3.82
C PHE A 23 16.99 9.14 2.75
N SER A 24 17.75 8.11 3.11
CA SER A 24 18.17 7.07 2.17
C SER A 24 16.98 6.31 1.56
N CYS A 25 15.91 6.09 2.34
CA CYS A 25 14.69 5.44 1.83
C CYS A 25 13.97 6.30 0.78
N TRP A 26 13.88 7.61 1.02
CA TRP A 26 13.28 8.55 0.06
C TRP A 26 14.17 8.77 -1.17
N GLU A 27 15.49 8.82 -0.98
CA GLU A 27 16.46 9.05 -2.04
C GLU A 27 16.34 8.04 -3.18
N GLU A 28 16.10 6.76 -2.88
CA GLU A 28 15.88 5.73 -3.89
C GLU A 28 14.76 6.13 -4.89
N TYR A 29 13.66 6.65 -4.36
CA TYR A 29 12.52 7.10 -5.16
C TYR A 29 12.86 8.39 -5.94
N ILE A 30 13.46 9.37 -5.27
CA ILE A 30 13.81 10.65 -5.89
C ILE A 30 14.87 10.48 -7.00
N GLN A 31 15.85 9.61 -6.81
CA GLN A 31 16.86 9.31 -7.82
C GLN A 31 16.23 8.66 -9.05
N LYS A 32 15.34 7.67 -8.84
CA LYS A 32 14.72 6.93 -9.95
C LYS A 32 13.72 7.76 -10.77
N TYR A 33 12.92 8.60 -10.12
CA TYR A 33 11.81 9.29 -10.78
C TYR A 33 12.06 10.78 -11.04
N PHE A 34 12.97 11.40 -10.29
CA PHE A 34 13.28 12.83 -10.42
C PHE A 34 14.75 13.11 -10.72
N ASN A 35 15.56 12.08 -11.06
CA ASN A 35 16.99 12.23 -11.34
C ASN A 35 17.75 12.94 -10.20
N GLY A 36 17.34 12.70 -8.96
CA GLY A 36 17.95 13.33 -7.78
C GLY A 36 17.46 14.75 -7.48
N ASP A 37 16.52 15.28 -8.26
CA ASP A 37 15.96 16.62 -8.06
C ASP A 37 14.89 16.64 -6.95
N TRP A 38 15.34 16.90 -5.73
CA TRP A 38 14.49 17.03 -4.55
C TRP A 38 13.48 18.18 -4.62
N SER A 39 13.67 19.18 -5.49
CA SER A 39 12.70 20.27 -5.64
C SER A 39 11.34 19.79 -6.16
N LYS A 40 11.34 18.69 -6.91
CA LYS A 40 10.15 18.06 -7.50
C LYS A 40 9.35 17.21 -6.53
N ILE A 41 9.80 17.05 -5.27
CA ILE A 41 9.08 16.31 -4.25
C ILE A 41 7.65 16.84 -4.02
N LYS A 42 7.43 18.14 -4.24
CA LYS A 42 6.11 18.79 -4.15
C LYS A 42 5.14 18.35 -5.24
N ASN A 43 5.64 17.75 -6.32
CA ASN A 43 4.84 17.28 -7.45
C ASN A 43 4.42 15.81 -7.30
N ILE A 44 4.73 15.17 -6.17
CA ILE A 44 4.30 13.80 -5.89
C ILE A 44 2.79 13.77 -5.64
N GLY A 45 2.08 12.90 -6.36
CA GLY A 45 0.65 12.70 -6.17
C GLY A 45 0.31 12.11 -4.80
N SER A 46 -0.90 12.38 -4.29
CA SER A 46 -1.31 12.02 -2.92
C SER A 46 -1.14 10.53 -2.59
N GLY A 47 -1.56 9.62 -3.46
CA GLY A 47 -1.44 8.18 -3.22
C GLY A 47 0.02 7.70 -3.20
N THR A 48 0.89 8.31 -4.00
CA THR A 48 2.32 8.01 -3.98
C THR A 48 3.00 8.59 -2.74
N PHE A 49 2.57 9.76 -2.30
CA PHE A 49 3.05 10.38 -1.07
C PHE A 49 2.69 9.52 0.15
N GLU A 50 1.46 9.03 0.23
CA GLU A 50 1.00 8.11 1.27
C GLU A 50 1.80 6.79 1.26
N PHE A 51 2.03 6.24 0.07
CA PHE A 51 2.88 5.06 -0.09
C PHE A 51 4.30 5.29 0.44
N LEU A 52 4.92 6.45 0.14
CA LEU A 52 6.26 6.78 0.61
C LEU A 52 6.30 6.99 2.12
N ILE A 53 5.30 7.66 2.71
CA ILE A 53 5.16 7.77 4.16
C ILE A 53 5.08 6.39 4.80
N LYS A 54 4.26 5.49 4.27
CA LYS A 54 4.12 4.13 4.79
C LYS A 54 5.41 3.32 4.62
N LYS A 55 6.17 3.52 3.54
CA LYS A 55 7.40 2.77 3.25
C LYS A 55 8.61 3.29 4.03
N CYS A 56 8.70 4.60 4.27
CA CYS A 56 9.91 5.28 4.74
C CYS A 56 9.75 5.99 6.08
N GLY A 57 8.52 6.18 6.57
CA GLY A 57 8.22 6.93 7.79
C GLY A 57 7.48 8.23 7.49
N LYS A 58 6.76 8.75 8.48
CA LYS A 58 6.04 10.04 8.39
C LYS A 58 7.01 11.21 8.53
N ASP A 59 8.02 11.05 9.38
CA ASP A 59 9.08 12.02 9.55
C ASP A 59 10.45 11.37 9.76
N SER A 60 11.49 12.19 9.84
CA SER A 60 12.87 11.74 9.95
C SER A 60 13.22 11.01 11.26
N GLY A 61 12.33 11.03 12.25
CA GLY A 61 12.47 10.28 13.49
C GLY A 61 12.05 8.81 13.37
N ASP A 62 11.29 8.45 12.33
CA ASP A 62 10.70 7.12 12.17
C ASP A 62 11.62 6.09 11.50
N GLY A 63 12.76 6.52 10.94
CA GLY A 63 13.64 5.67 10.13
C GLY A 63 14.10 4.39 10.83
N GLU A 64 14.47 4.48 12.11
CA GLU A 64 14.85 3.32 12.92
C GLU A 64 13.68 2.38 13.18
N THR A 65 12.50 2.90 13.56
CA THR A 65 11.30 2.09 13.79
C THR A 65 10.88 1.34 12.52
N ILE A 66 10.81 2.03 11.38
CA ILE A 66 10.46 1.42 10.08
C ILE A 66 11.48 0.35 9.68
N PHE A 67 12.77 0.57 9.96
CA PHE A 67 13.79 -0.42 9.69
C PHE A 67 13.64 -1.66 10.57
N SER A 68 13.42 -1.49 11.88
CA SER A 68 13.17 -2.59 12.82
C SER A 68 11.89 -3.37 12.48
N GLU A 69 10.81 -2.69 12.09
CA GLU A 69 9.59 -3.34 11.62
C GLU A 69 9.83 -4.18 10.36
N LYS A 70 10.61 -3.66 9.39
CA LYS A 70 10.99 -4.43 8.20
C LYS A 70 11.77 -5.68 8.55
N LEU A 71 12.70 -5.59 9.50
CA LEU A 71 13.49 -6.73 9.96
C LEU A 71 12.60 -7.79 10.64
N ASN A 72 11.72 -7.37 11.55
CA ASN A 72 10.76 -8.26 12.22
C ASN A 72 9.81 -8.94 11.23
N ASN A 73 9.34 -8.23 10.20
CA ASN A 73 8.47 -8.79 9.18
C ASN A 73 9.21 -9.81 8.29
N ALA A 74 10.48 -9.57 7.98
CA ALA A 74 11.31 -10.54 7.26
C ALA A 74 11.52 -11.82 8.06
N GLU A 75 11.76 -11.70 9.37
CA GLU A 75 11.89 -12.84 10.28
C GLU A 75 10.58 -13.65 10.35
N LYS A 76 9.43 -12.98 10.54
CA LYS A 76 8.12 -13.64 10.53
C LYS A 76 7.84 -14.36 9.22
N LYS A 77 8.11 -13.73 8.08
CA LYS A 77 7.93 -14.34 6.76
C LYS A 77 8.79 -15.59 6.57
N CYS A 78 10.00 -15.61 7.13
CA CYS A 78 10.82 -16.81 7.13
C CYS A 78 10.14 -17.94 7.92
N LYS A 79 9.65 -17.63 9.13
CA LYS A 79 8.95 -18.61 10.00
C LYS A 79 7.64 -19.11 9.40
N GLU A 80 6.86 -18.26 8.72
CA GLU A 80 5.64 -18.65 8.00
C GLU A 80 5.93 -19.60 6.83
N ASN A 81 7.03 -19.38 6.10
CA ASN A 81 7.41 -20.26 5.00
C ASN A 81 8.02 -21.60 5.47
N GLU A 82 8.68 -21.62 6.63
CA GLU A 82 9.17 -22.85 7.27
C GLU A 82 8.06 -23.63 7.97
N SER A 83 6.98 -22.95 8.33
CA SER A 83 5.80 -23.56 8.92
C SER A 83 5.12 -24.49 7.92
N THR A 84 5.38 -25.80 8.05
CA THR A 84 4.62 -26.89 7.43
C THR A 84 3.26 -27.07 8.11
N ASP A 85 2.54 -25.96 8.37
CA ASP A 85 1.31 -26.00 9.15
C ASP A 85 0.24 -26.82 8.42
N THR A 86 0.10 -28.06 8.87
CA THR A 86 -1.02 -28.95 8.57
C THR A 86 -2.13 -28.79 9.62
N ASN A 87 -1.89 -27.99 10.66
CA ASN A 87 -2.87 -27.60 11.67
C ASN A 87 -3.69 -26.41 11.16
N ILE A 88 -4.45 -26.62 10.09
CA ILE A 88 -5.62 -25.77 9.84
C ILE A 88 -6.53 -26.02 11.04
N ASN A 89 -6.69 -25.02 11.92
CA ASN A 89 -7.76 -25.03 12.91
C ASN A 89 -9.04 -25.39 12.17
N LYS A 90 -9.59 -26.57 12.42
CA LYS A 90 -10.85 -26.97 11.79
C LYS A 90 -11.86 -25.87 12.12
N SER A 91 -12.58 -25.39 11.12
CA SER A 91 -13.66 -24.44 11.33
C SER A 91 -14.70 -25.11 12.24
N GLU A 92 -14.62 -24.86 13.54
CA GLU A 92 -15.55 -25.38 14.56
C GLU A 92 -16.92 -24.72 14.46
N THR A 93 -17.03 -23.64 13.68
CA THR A 93 -18.30 -22.99 13.39
C THR A 93 -19.09 -23.84 12.40
N SER A 94 -19.89 -24.76 12.92
CA SER A 94 -21.05 -25.29 12.22
C SER A 94 -21.88 -24.10 11.78
N SER A 95 -21.93 -23.80 10.48
CA SER A 95 -22.84 -22.80 9.97
C SER A 95 -24.27 -23.28 10.23
N ASP A 96 -24.99 -22.60 11.12
CA ASP A 96 -26.44 -22.77 11.27
C ASP A 96 -27.10 -22.28 9.97
N CYS A 97 -27.11 -23.18 8.97
CA CYS A 97 -27.78 -22.97 7.69
C CYS A 97 -29.29 -22.94 7.93
N SER A 98 -29.76 -21.80 8.43
CA SER A 98 -31.17 -21.48 8.52
C SER A 98 -31.72 -21.24 7.12
N GLU A 99 -32.95 -21.70 6.88
CA GLU A 99 -33.69 -21.68 5.62
C GLU A 99 -33.64 -20.36 4.84
N PRO A 100 -33.90 -20.39 3.51
CA PRO A 100 -33.80 -19.21 2.65
C PRO A 100 -34.65 -18.03 3.15
N ILE A 101 -33.97 -16.96 3.58
CA ILE A 101 -34.59 -15.70 3.97
C ILE A 101 -34.82 -14.84 2.73
N TYR A 102 -36.07 -14.49 2.45
CA TYR A 102 -36.38 -13.44 1.46
C TYR A 102 -36.11 -12.07 2.08
N ILE A 103 -35.14 -11.34 1.53
CA ILE A 103 -34.81 -9.97 1.94
C ILE A 103 -35.35 -8.99 0.90
N ARG A 104 -36.27 -8.11 1.32
CA ARG A 104 -36.85 -7.08 0.45
C ARG A 104 -35.75 -6.22 -0.17
N GLY A 105 -35.78 -6.05 -1.50
CA GLY A 105 -34.77 -5.29 -2.25
C GLY A 105 -33.58 -6.14 -2.76
N CYS A 106 -33.39 -7.36 -2.24
CA CYS A 106 -32.40 -8.31 -2.74
C CYS A 106 -33.03 -9.19 -3.83
N GLN A 107 -32.84 -8.80 -5.09
CA GLN A 107 -33.26 -9.57 -6.27
C GLN A 107 -32.05 -10.25 -6.93
N SER A 108 -32.33 -11.14 -7.89
CA SER A 108 -31.30 -11.73 -8.75
C SER A 108 -30.43 -10.63 -9.39
N LYS A 109 -29.11 -10.84 -9.33
CA LYS A 109 -28.14 -9.87 -9.83
C LYS A 109 -28.20 -9.77 -11.36
N THR A 110 -27.91 -8.59 -11.90
CA THR A 110 -27.88 -8.33 -13.35
C THR A 110 -26.65 -7.52 -13.76
N TYR A 111 -25.60 -7.51 -12.95
CA TYR A 111 -24.44 -6.62 -13.19
C TYR A 111 -23.76 -6.89 -14.54
N ASP A 112 -23.69 -8.13 -15.00
CA ASP A 112 -23.19 -8.52 -16.32
C ASP A 112 -24.32 -8.94 -17.28
N GLY A 113 -25.56 -8.53 -16.99
CA GLY A 113 -26.76 -8.93 -17.71
C GLY A 113 -27.63 -9.90 -16.90
N LYS A 114 -28.89 -10.04 -17.31
CA LYS A 114 -29.86 -10.94 -16.68
C LYS A 114 -29.54 -12.41 -16.99
N ILE A 115 -29.80 -13.28 -16.02
CA ILE A 115 -29.80 -14.74 -16.24
C ILE A 115 -30.95 -15.09 -17.21
N PHE A 116 -30.68 -15.99 -18.16
CA PHE A 116 -31.66 -16.44 -19.16
C PHE A 116 -32.95 -16.95 -18.47
N PRO A 117 -34.17 -16.61 -18.98
CA PRO A 117 -34.50 -16.02 -20.28
C PRO A 117 -34.36 -14.49 -20.38
N GLY A 118 -33.92 -13.82 -19.31
CA GLY A 118 -33.66 -12.39 -19.35
C GLY A 118 -32.50 -12.06 -20.29
N LYS A 119 -32.56 -10.89 -20.94
CA LYS A 119 -31.48 -10.31 -21.75
C LYS A 119 -31.26 -8.85 -21.36
N GLY A 120 -30.01 -8.38 -21.53
CA GLY A 120 -29.59 -7.01 -21.24
C GLY A 120 -29.56 -6.67 -19.74
N GLY A 121 -29.35 -5.40 -19.44
CA GLY A 121 -29.30 -4.87 -18.07
C GLY A 121 -27.90 -4.85 -17.45
N GLU A 122 -26.88 -5.13 -18.25
CA GLU A 122 -25.48 -5.05 -17.88
C GLU A 122 -25.07 -3.64 -17.48
N LYS A 123 -24.28 -3.57 -16.41
CA LYS A 123 -23.61 -2.36 -15.96
C LYS A 123 -22.23 -2.31 -16.61
N LYS A 124 -21.68 -1.11 -16.71
CA LYS A 124 -20.31 -0.89 -17.15
C LYS A 124 -19.49 -0.39 -15.97
N TRP A 125 -18.19 -0.64 -16.03
CA TRP A 125 -17.24 0.00 -15.14
C TRP A 125 -17.36 1.52 -15.28
N ILE A 126 -17.45 2.21 -14.14
CA ILE A 126 -17.41 3.67 -14.08
C ILE A 126 -16.12 4.03 -13.35
N CYS A 127 -15.12 4.46 -14.11
CA CYS A 127 -13.89 5.02 -13.57
C CYS A 127 -14.09 6.54 -13.46
N LYS A 128 -14.02 7.10 -12.24
CA LYS A 128 -14.05 8.55 -12.03
C LYS A 128 -12.73 9.00 -11.43
N ASP A 129 -12.17 10.07 -11.96
CA ASP A 129 -10.85 10.58 -11.55
C ASP A 129 -10.84 11.25 -10.18
N THR A 130 -12.01 11.66 -9.67
CA THR A 130 -12.17 12.42 -8.41
C THR A 130 -13.39 11.98 -7.61
N ILE A 131 -13.44 10.71 -7.21
CA ILE A 131 -14.29 10.25 -6.11
C ILE A 131 -13.39 9.94 -4.92
N ILE A 132 -13.63 10.58 -3.78
CA ILE A 132 -13.15 10.09 -2.49
C ILE A 132 -13.97 8.83 -2.19
N HIS A 133 -13.37 7.65 -2.31
CA HIS A 133 -14.02 6.41 -1.93
C HIS A 133 -14.22 6.42 -0.40
N GLY A 134 -15.47 6.54 0.05
CA GLY A 134 -15.77 6.55 1.50
C GLY A 134 -17.01 7.33 1.95
N HIS A 135 -17.65 8.12 1.09
CA HIS A 135 -18.98 8.65 1.43
C HIS A 135 -20.06 7.61 1.13
N THR A 136 -20.61 6.99 2.17
CA THR A 136 -21.96 6.42 2.10
C THR A 136 -22.92 7.57 1.80
N ASN A 137 -23.56 7.52 0.62
CA ASN A 137 -24.70 8.40 0.33
C ASN A 137 -25.79 8.11 1.36
N GLY A 138 -26.08 9.10 2.21
CA GLY A 138 -27.32 9.16 2.99
C GLY A 138 -28.51 9.43 2.10
#